data_AF-A0A1H3Z8L2-F1
#
_entry.id   AF-A0A1H3Z8L2-F1
#
_cell.length_a   1.000
_cell.length_b   1.000
_cell.length_c   1.000
_cell.angle_alpha   90.00
_cell.angle_beta   90.00
_cell.angle_gamma   90.00
#
_symmetry.space_group_name_H-M   'P 1'
#
loop_
_entity.id
_entity.type
_entity.pdbx_description
1 polymer ?
#
loop_
_entity_poly.entity_id
_entity_poly.type
_entity_poly.pdbx_seq_one_letter_code
_entity_poly.pdbx_strand_id
1 'polypeptide(L)' 'MKAMLKSELAREAGVSVRTFNRWCKPYHKELVKMGWKPRMKLMPPKIVAFLTDKFCI' A
#
# COMPACT_ATOMS: atom_id res chain seq x y z
N MET A 1 6.89 8.49 7.71
CA MET A 1 5.84 7.46 7.75
C MET A 1 6.25 6.29 8.63
N LYS A 2 5.31 5.66 9.34
CA LYS A 2 5.52 4.43 10.11
C LYS A 2 5.19 3.21 9.25
N ALA A 3 5.68 2.03 9.64
CA ALA A 3 5.17 0.78 9.07
C ALA A 3 3.70 0.62 9.45
N MET A 4 2.86 0.24 8.48
CA MET A 4 1.41 0.16 8.66
C MET A 4 0.86 -1.11 8.03
N LEU A 5 -0.16 -1.69 8.64
CA LEU A 5 -0.85 -2.83 8.04
C LEU A 5 -1.59 -2.39 6.76
N LYS A 6 -1.64 -3.27 5.79
CA LYS A 6 -2.39 -3.08 4.54
C LYS A 6 -3.87 -2.77 4.78
N SER A 7 -4.46 -3.39 5.80
CA SER A 7 -5.84 -3.14 6.22
C SER A 7 -6.03 -1.76 6.83
N GLU A 8 -5.03 -1.26 7.56
CA GLU A 8 -5.08 0.09 8.13
C GLU A 8 -4.98 1.13 7.03
N LEU A 9 -4.04 0.99 6.09
CA LEU A 9 -3.92 1.93 4.96
C LEU A 9 -5.15 1.89 4.04
N ALA A 10 -5.73 0.71 3.83
CA ALA A 10 -6.99 0.59 3.08
C ALA A 10 -8.15 1.29 3.81
N ARG A 11 -8.19 1.21 5.15
CA ARG A 11 -9.18 1.90 5.98
C ARG A 11 -9.00 3.42 5.93
N GLU A 12 -7.76 3.92 6.00
CA GLU A 12 -7.45 5.35 5.84
C GLU A 12 -7.83 5.84 4.43
N ALA A 13 -7.60 5.02 3.41
CA ALA A 13 -8.06 5.26 2.04
C ALA A 13 -9.59 5.21 1.86
N GLY A 14 -10.36 4.82 2.89
CA GLY A 14 -11.81 4.65 2.79
C GLY A 14 -12.27 3.50 1.88
N VAL A 15 -11.39 2.52 1.59
CA VAL A 15 -11.71 1.42 0.67
C VAL A 15 -11.48 0.04 1.29
N SER A 16 -12.09 -0.97 0.69
CA SER A 16 -11.82 -2.36 1.07
C SER A 16 -10.38 -2.75 0.71
N VAL A 17 -9.79 -3.72 1.44
CA VAL A 17 -8.47 -4.28 1.12
C VAL A 17 -8.42 -4.87 -0.30
N ARG A 18 -9.54 -5.37 -0.82
CA ARG A 18 -9.65 -5.87 -2.20
C ARG A 18 -9.53 -4.73 -3.22
N THR A 19 -10.22 -3.62 -2.98
CA THR A 19 -10.15 -2.40 -3.82
C THR A 19 -8.74 -1.81 -3.76
N PHE A 20 -8.18 -1.70 -2.55
CA PHE A 20 -6.82 -1.22 -2.34
C PHE A 20 -5.78 -2.05 -3.12
N ASN A 21 -5.88 -3.38 -3.07
CA ASN A 21 -5.06 -4.26 -3.89
C ASN A 21 -5.17 -3.98 -5.39
N ARG A 22 -6.39 -3.68 -5.86
CA ARG A 22 -6.63 -3.34 -7.27
C ARG A 22 -5.96 -2.02 -7.63
N TRP A 23 -6.01 -1.02 -6.74
CA TRP A 23 -5.34 0.27 -6.91
C TRP A 23 -3.81 0.15 -6.89
N CYS A 24 -3.26 -0.83 -6.17
CA CYS A 24 -1.81 -1.10 -6.19
C CYS A 24 -1.33 -1.83 -7.46
N LYS A 25 -2.23 -2.43 -8.27
CA LYS A 25 -1.83 -3.21 -9.47
C LYS A 25 -1.04 -2.39 -10.51
N PRO A 26 -1.45 -1.16 -10.87
CA PRO A 26 -0.69 -0.33 -11.81
C PRO A 26 0.75 -0.07 -11.34
N TYR A 27 0.93 0.10 -10.03
CA TYR A 27 2.23 0.38 -9.41
C TYR A 27 3.01 -0.88 -9.01
N HIS A 28 2.56 -2.07 -9.40
CA HIS A 28 3.13 -3.32 -8.90
C HIS A 28 4.64 -3.44 -9.14
N LYS A 29 5.13 -3.02 -10.31
CA LYS A 29 6.57 -3.05 -10.64
C LYS A 29 7.39 -2.16 -9.69
N GLU A 30 6.90 -0.96 -9.39
CA GLU A 30 7.57 -0.03 -8.48
C GLU A 30 7.51 -0.53 -7.04
N LEU A 31 6.34 -1.03 -6.61
CA LEU A 31 6.16 -1.62 -5.30
C LEU A 31 7.09 -2.81 -5.06
N VAL A 32 7.24 -3.70 -6.05
CA VAL A 32 8.17 -4.85 -5.96
C VAL A 32 9.61 -4.38 -5.83
N LYS A 33 10.03 -3.34 -6.57
CA LYS A 33 11.37 -2.71 -6.40
C LYS A 33 11.57 -2.14 -4.99
N MET A 34 10.50 -1.68 -4.34
CA MET A 34 10.53 -1.20 -2.94
C MET A 34 10.40 -2.33 -1.90
N GLY A 35 10.35 -3.59 -2.34
CA GLY A 35 10.28 -4.76 -1.45
C GLY A 35 8.87 -5.29 -1.19
N TRP A 36 7.86 -4.88 -1.96
CA TRP A 36 6.50 -5.40 -1.84
C TRP A 36 6.43 -6.90 -2.12
N LYS A 37 5.78 -7.64 -1.23
CA LYS A 37 5.42 -9.04 -1.44
C LYS A 37 3.89 -9.18 -1.53
N PRO A 38 3.34 -10.03 -2.44
CA PRO A 38 1.89 -10.14 -2.65
C PRO A 38 1.07 -10.46 -1.39
N ARG A 39 1.63 -11.25 -0.46
CA ARG A 39 0.98 -11.65 0.81
C ARG A 39 1.43 -10.84 2.02
N MET A 40 2.14 -9.74 1.79
CA MET A 40 2.63 -8.88 2.86
C MET A 40 1.46 -8.17 3.55
N LYS A 41 1.34 -8.39 4.86
CA LYS A 41 0.35 -7.72 5.71
C LYS A 41 0.88 -6.40 6.24
N LEU A 42 2.12 -6.37 6.70
CA LEU A 42 2.79 -5.18 7.24
C LEU A 42 3.62 -4.51 6.15
N MET A 43 3.27 -3.27 5.80
CA MET A 43 3.95 -2.53 4.75
C MET A 43 5.09 -1.69 5.35
N PRO A 44 6.30 -1.74 4.77
CA PRO A 44 7.40 -0.89 5.19
C PRO A 44 7.06 0.60 5.06
N PRO A 45 7.65 1.46 5.91
CA PRO A 45 7.48 2.92 5.86
C PRO A 45 7.59 3.54 4.47
N LYS A 46 8.54 3.04 3.66
CA LYS A 46 8.80 3.52 2.30
C LYS A 46 7.62 3.29 1.36
N ILE A 47 6.97 2.14 1.47
CA ILE A 47 5.80 1.79 0.67
C ILE A 47 4.58 2.57 1.14
N VAL A 48 4.42 2.71 2.45
CA VAL A 48 3.36 3.52 3.05
C VAL A 48 3.45 4.95 2.54
N ALA A 49 4.63 5.58 2.58
CA ALA A 49 4.87 6.93 2.05
C ALA A 49 4.56 7.06 0.55
N PHE A 50 4.94 6.06 -0.25
CA PHE A 50 4.64 6.08 -1.68
C PHE A 50 3.13 5.99 -1.96
N LEU A 51 2.41 5.09 -1.26
CA LEU A 51 0.98 4.88 -1.51
C LEU A 51 0.13 6.03 -0.98
N THR A 52 0.51 6.63 0.15
CA THR A 52 -0.15 7.83 0.69
C THR A 52 0.01 9.04 -0.22
N ASP A 53 1.23 9.26 -0.76
CA ASP A 53 1.46 10.28 -1.78
C ASP A 53 0.62 10.05 -3.05
N LYS A 54 0.55 8.79 -3.53
CA LYS A 54 -0.21 8.46 -4.74
C LYS A 54 -1.72 8.50 -4.59
N PHE A 55 -2.24 8.21 -3.40
CA PHE A 55 -3.67 8.17 -3.14
C PHE A 55 -4.18 9.38 -2.35
N CYS A 56 -3.30 10.36 -2.05
CA CYS A 56 -3.60 11.55 -1.26
C CYS A 56 -4.23 11.22 0.10
N ILE A 57 -3.62 10.30 0.84
CA ILE A 57 -4.06 9.82 2.18
C ILE A 57 -3.07 10.28 3.23
#